data_AF-A0A382YFW4-F1
#
_entry.id   AF-A0A382YFW4-F1
#
_cell.length_a   1.000
_cell.length_b   1.000
_cell.length_c   1.000
_cell.angle_alpha   90.00
_cell.angle_beta   90.00
_cell.angle_gamma   90.00
#
_symmetry.space_group_name_H-M   'P 1'
#
loop_
_entity.id
_entity.type
_entity.pdbx_description
1 polymer ?
#
loop_
_entity_poly.entity_id
_entity_poly.type
_entity_poly.pdbx_seq_one_letter_code
_entity_poly.pdbx_strand_id
1 'polypeptide(L)' 'VGDASEVSNPTSAIVVAGGEGKRLGGELPKQFLDLGGKPLLAWSVETFADHPEVDLVVVALPKEYAESPPPWLSDIAI' A
#
# COMPACT_ATOMS: atom_id res chain seq x y z
N VAL A 1 -9.88 31.24 28.74
CA VAL A 1 -9.98 31.15 27.26
C VAL A 1 -9.52 29.75 26.93
N GLY A 2 -10.47 28.89 26.55
CA GLY A 2 -10.23 27.46 26.36
C GLY A 2 -9.32 27.23 25.17
N ASP A 3 -8.27 26.46 25.38
CA ASP A 3 -7.38 25.96 24.35
C ASP A 3 -8.19 25.05 23.43
N ALA A 4 -8.42 25.51 22.20
CA ALA A 4 -9.04 24.68 21.17
C ALA A 4 -7.99 23.67 20.73
N SER A 5 -7.91 22.55 21.44
CA SER A 5 -7.12 21.38 21.05
C SER A 5 -7.37 21.10 19.58
N GLU A 6 -6.32 21.27 18.77
CA GLU A 6 -6.32 21.08 17.33
C GLU A 6 -6.79 19.66 17.00
N VAL A 7 -8.01 19.53 16.49
CA VAL A 7 -8.53 18.23 16.05
C VAL A 7 -7.88 17.94 14.71
N SER A 8 -6.78 17.18 14.70
CA SER A 8 -6.17 16.71 13.47
C SER A 8 -7.14 15.73 12.79
N ASN A 9 -7.54 16.03 11.55
CA ASN A 9 -8.29 15.07 10.75
C ASN A 9 -7.36 13.94 10.34
N PRO A 10 -7.73 12.66 10.54
CA PRO A 10 -6.90 11.56 10.08
C PRO A 10 -6.81 11.55 8.56
N THR A 11 -5.61 11.33 8.04
CA THR A 11 -5.30 11.24 6.62
C THR A 11 -5.04 9.79 6.25
N SER A 12 -5.70 9.31 5.19
CA SER A 12 -5.52 7.95 4.70
C SER A 12 -5.00 7.95 3.26
N ALA A 13 -4.08 7.03 2.95
CA ALA A 13 -3.60 6.76 1.62
C ALA A 13 -4.24 5.48 1.07
N ILE A 14 -4.67 5.50 -0.19
CA ILE A 14 -5.18 4.31 -0.89
C ILE A 14 -4.24 3.97 -2.04
N VAL A 15 -3.59 2.81 -1.94
CA VAL A 15 -2.72 2.27 -3.00
C VAL A 15 -3.53 1.30 -3.85
N VAL A 16 -3.92 1.74 -5.05
CA VAL A 16 -4.75 0.95 -5.96
C VAL A 16 -3.87 0.01 -6.80
N ALA A 17 -3.69 -1.21 -6.31
CA ALA A 17 -2.85 -2.25 -6.92
C ALA A 17 -3.68 -3.44 -7.43
N GLY A 18 -4.95 -3.23 -7.76
CA GLY A 18 -5.89 -4.28 -8.22
C GLY A 18 -5.74 -4.70 -9.68
N GLY A 19 -4.81 -4.11 -10.44
CA GLY A 19 -4.65 -4.41 -11.86
C GLY A 19 -3.95 -5.75 -12.13
N GLU A 20 -4.32 -6.39 -13.23
CA GLU A 20 -3.70 -7.66 -13.68
C GLU A 20 -2.40 -7.46 -14.49
N GLY A 21 -2.03 -6.22 -14.85
CA GLY A 21 -0.76 -5.95 -15.54
C GLY A 21 -0.65 -6.47 -16.98
N LYS A 22 -1.76 -6.85 -17.64
CA LYS A 22 -1.78 -7.52 -18.97
C LYS A 22 -0.92 -6.89 -20.07
N ARG A 23 -0.77 -5.56 -20.08
CA ARG A 23 0.06 -4.86 -21.09
C ARG A 23 1.55 -5.15 -20.94
N LEU A 24 2.00 -5.44 -19.71
CA LEU A 24 3.37 -5.81 -19.40
C LEU A 24 3.65 -7.28 -19.77
N GLY A 25 2.60 -8.11 -19.89
CA GLY A 25 2.68 -9.45 -20.47
C GLY A 25 3.34 -10.53 -19.59
N GLY A 26 3.47 -10.31 -18.29
CA GLY A 26 4.03 -11.29 -17.34
C GLY A 26 3.01 -12.24 -16.73
N GLU A 27 3.49 -13.38 -16.20
CA GLU A 27 2.67 -14.35 -15.46
C GLU A 27 2.23 -13.81 -14.09
N LEU A 28 3.05 -12.97 -13.48
CA LEU A 28 2.78 -12.34 -12.20
C LEU A 28 2.23 -10.91 -12.40
N PRO A 29 1.16 -10.51 -11.68
CA PRO A 29 0.69 -9.13 -11.70
C PRO A 29 1.82 -8.14 -11.37
N LYS A 30 1.89 -7.04 -12.13
CA LYS A 30 3.07 -6.15 -12.14
C LYS A 30 3.46 -5.60 -10.76
N GLN A 31 2.49 -5.43 -9.87
CA GLN A 31 2.69 -4.91 -8.51
C GLN A 31 3.55 -5.84 -7.63
N PHE A 32 3.66 -7.12 -7.99
CA PHE A 32 4.46 -8.10 -7.26
C PHE A 32 5.80 -8.41 -7.93
N LEU A 33 6.07 -7.84 -9.11
CA LEU A 33 7.37 -8.00 -9.77
C LEU A 33 8.47 -7.33 -8.95
N ASP A 34 9.65 -7.94 -8.94
CA ASP A 34 10.85 -7.36 -8.36
C ASP A 34 11.27 -6.11 -9.15
N LEU A 35 11.57 -5.05 -8.41
CA LEU A 35 12.20 -3.85 -8.93
C LEU A 35 13.32 -3.44 -7.97
N GLY A 36 14.54 -3.89 -8.28
CA GLY A 36 15.73 -3.55 -7.50
C GLY A 36 15.82 -4.29 -6.17
N GLY A 37 15.41 -5.57 -6.12
CA GLY A 37 15.45 -6.39 -4.91
C GLY A 37 14.24 -6.20 -3.98
N LYS A 38 13.21 -5.50 -4.45
CA LYS A 38 11.99 -5.19 -3.69
C LYS A 38 10.77 -5.23 -4.61
N PRO A 39 9.62 -5.80 -4.16
CA PRO A 39 8.39 -5.80 -4.95
C PRO A 39 7.92 -4.39 -5.31
N LEU A 40 7.42 -4.20 -6.53
CA LEU A 40 7.00 -2.90 -7.04
C LEU A 40 5.99 -2.19 -6.13
N LEU A 41 5.04 -2.94 -5.55
CA LEU A 41 4.06 -2.44 -4.59
C LEU A 41 4.67 -1.94 -3.28
N ALA A 42 5.68 -2.63 -2.76
CA ALA A 42 6.29 -2.29 -1.47
C ALA A 42 6.95 -0.91 -1.50
N TRP A 43 7.41 -0.43 -2.66
CA TRP A 43 7.90 0.94 -2.80
C TRP A 43 6.84 1.98 -2.45
N SER A 44 5.60 1.82 -2.95
CA SER A 44 4.51 2.75 -2.65
C SER A 44 3.98 2.60 -1.23
N VAL A 45 3.82 1.35 -0.76
CA VAL A 45 3.26 1.09 0.58
C VAL A 45 4.18 1.62 1.67
N GLU A 46 5.48 1.32 1.62
CA GLU A 46 6.44 1.84 2.61
C GLU A 46 6.52 3.37 2.57
N THR A 47 6.48 3.99 1.39
CA THR A 47 6.49 5.47 1.28
C THR A 47 5.34 6.11 2.06
N PHE A 48 4.13 5.52 2.00
CA PHE A 48 3.00 6.05 2.75
C PHE A 48 2.99 5.62 4.22
N ALA A 49 3.44 4.40 4.52
CA ALA A 49 3.53 3.90 5.90
C ALA A 49 4.57 4.68 6.73
N ASP A 50 5.67 5.13 6.10
CA ASP A 50 6.71 5.92 6.75
C ASP A 50 6.39 7.43 6.80
N HIS A 51 5.27 7.88 6.19
CA HIS A 51 4.94 9.30 6.15
C HIS A 51 4.26 9.75 7.45
N PRO A 52 4.80 10.76 8.16
CA PRO A 52 4.34 11.13 9.51
C PRO A 52 2.91 11.68 9.57
N GLU A 53 2.36 12.13 8.44
CA GLU A 53 1.00 12.64 8.34
C GLU A 53 0.00 11.62 7.77
N VAL A 54 0.40 10.36 7.54
CA VAL A 54 -0.51 9.31 7.04
C VAL A 54 -0.83 8.35 8.18
N ASP A 55 -2.10 8.32 8.58
CA ASP A 55 -2.58 7.50 9.69
C ASP A 55 -2.97 6.08 9.27
N LEU A 56 -3.32 5.89 8.00
CA LEU A 56 -3.79 4.61 7.47
C LEU A 56 -3.39 4.43 6.01
N VAL A 57 -2.87 3.25 5.69
CA VAL A 57 -2.60 2.83 4.31
C VAL A 57 -3.53 1.68 3.94
N VAL A 58 -4.43 1.91 2.99
CA VAL A 58 -5.30 0.88 2.42
C VAL A 58 -4.73 0.40 1.09
N VAL A 59 -4.49 -0.89 0.98
CA VAL A 59 -3.99 -1.49 -0.26
C VAL A 59 -5.11 -2.29 -0.94
N ALA A 60 -5.53 -1.85 -2.11
CA ALA A 60 -6.52 -2.57 -2.91
C ALA A 60 -5.81 -3.56 -3.84
N LEU A 61 -6.11 -4.85 -3.74
CA LEU A 61 -5.49 -5.93 -4.50
C LEU A 61 -6.53 -6.72 -5.32
N PRO A 62 -6.10 -7.53 -6.32
CA PRO A 62 -6.97 -8.56 -6.88
C PRO A 62 -7.41 -9.52 -5.77
N LYS A 63 -8.64 -10.04 -5.87
CA LYS A 63 -9.30 -10.82 -4.81
C LYS A 63 -8.41 -11.90 -4.20
N GLU A 64 -7.76 -12.72 -5.02
CA GLU A 64 -6.90 -13.82 -4.59
C GLU A 64 -5.75 -13.36 -3.68
N TYR A 65 -5.14 -12.21 -4.00
CA TYR A 65 -4.06 -11.62 -3.20
C TYR A 65 -4.57 -10.83 -1.99
N ALA A 66 -5.82 -10.37 -2.01
CA ALA A 66 -6.44 -9.75 -0.83
C ALA A 66 -6.82 -10.81 0.22
N GLU A 67 -7.28 -11.98 -0.23
CA GLU A 67 -7.63 -13.12 0.64
C GLU A 67 -6.39 -13.81 1.23
N SER A 68 -5.28 -13.81 0.47
CA SER A 68 -4.00 -14.38 0.89
C SER A 68 -2.85 -13.45 0.51
N PRO A 69 -2.62 -12.36 1.27
CA PRO A 69 -1.55 -11.41 0.96
C PRO A 69 -0.17 -12.05 1.09
N PRO A 70 0.81 -11.62 0.28
CA PRO A 70 2.17 -12.09 0.44
C PRO A 70 2.73 -11.63 1.80
N PRO A 71 3.55 -12.45 2.50
CA PRO A 71 3.98 -12.16 3.87
C PRO A 71 4.60 -10.78 4.06
N TRP A 72 5.46 -10.36 3.13
CA TRP A 72 6.11 -9.05 3.16
C TRP A 72 5.13 -7.87 3.17
N LEU A 73 3.91 -8.02 2.64
CA LEU A 73 2.91 -6.96 2.65
C LEU A 73 2.22 -6.84 4.01
N SER A 74 1.98 -7.98 4.66
CA SER A 74 1.42 -8.05 6.02
C SER A 74 2.40 -7.51 7.06
N ASP A 75 3.70 -7.61 6.82
CA ASP A 75 4.72 -7.08 7.72
C ASP A 75 4.85 -5.54 7.66
N ILE A 76 4.39 -4.92 6.57
CA ILE A 76 4.47 -3.46 6.34
C ILE A 76 3.16 -2.74 6.71
N ALA A 77 2.01 -3.37 6.44
CA ALA A 77 0.70 -2.78 6.69
C ALA A 77 0.34 -2.89 8.18
N ILE A 78 0.36 -1.74 8.88
CA ILE A 78 -0.11 -1.58 10.27
C ILE A 78 -1.64 -1.67 10.33
#